data_AF-A0A8J5GHA5-F1
#
_entry.id   AF-A0A8J5GHA5-F1
#
_cell.length_a   1.000
_cell.length_b   1.000
_cell.length_c   1.000
_cell.angle_alpha   90.00
_cell.angle_beta   90.00
_cell.angle_gamma   90.00
#
_symmetry.space_group_name_H-M   'P 1'
#
loop_
_entity.id
_entity.type
_entity.pdbx_description
1 polymer ?
#
loop_
_entity_poly.entity_id
_entity_poly.type
_entity_poly.pdbx_seq_one_letter_code
_entity_poly.pdbx_strand_id
1 'polypeptide(L)'
;MGCDGLADVMSSQCAVTITQKELMQHNNPEICSRELVREALKRNTCDNLTVVVVCFSSDPPPSIEIPRTRVRRSISLEGLHILKGALDTNI
;
A
#
# COMPACT_ATOMS: atom_id res chain seq x y z
N MET A 1 -16.07 -2.74 2.74
CA MET A 1 -16.60 -3.70 1.76
C MET A 1 -15.96 -3.41 0.41
N GLY A 2 -15.73 -4.43 -0.43
CA GLY A 2 -15.18 -4.28 -1.78
C GLY A 2 -15.64 -5.41 -2.69
N CYS A 3 -15.61 -5.19 -4.00
CA CYS A 3 -15.87 -6.22 -5.01
C CYS A 3 -14.70 -7.20 -5.17
N ASP A 4 -14.91 -8.25 -5.97
CA ASP A 4 -13.92 -9.22 -6.46
C ASP A 4 -12.71 -8.55 -7.10
N GLY A 5 -12.91 -7.52 -7.93
CA GLY A 5 -11.81 -6.76 -8.53
C GLY A 5 -10.78 -6.19 -7.54
N LEU A 6 -11.17 -5.94 -6.29
CA LEU A 6 -10.26 -5.57 -5.20
C LEU A 6 -9.61 -6.81 -4.57
N ALA A 7 -10.43 -7.82 -4.24
CA ALA A 7 -10.01 -9.03 -3.54
C ALA A 7 -9.06 -9.92 -4.36
N ASP A 8 -9.14 -9.86 -5.70
CA ASP A 8 -8.30 -10.61 -6.63
C ASP A 8 -6.85 -10.15 -6.60
N VAL A 9 -6.60 -8.86 -6.32
CA VAL A 9 -5.26 -8.27 -6.33
C VAL A 9 -4.76 -7.85 -4.94
N MET A 10 -5.64 -7.84 -3.93
CA MET A 10 -5.32 -7.33 -2.60
C MET A 10 -5.83 -8.29 -1.51
N SER A 11 -4.91 -8.78 -0.67
CA SER A 11 -5.28 -9.57 0.50
C SER A 11 -6.04 -8.75 1.52
N SER A 12 -6.86 -9.41 2.35
CA SER A 12 -7.62 -8.76 3.42
C SER A 12 -6.70 -7.98 4.37
N GLN A 13 -5.54 -8.54 4.72
CA GLN A 13 -4.58 -7.85 5.58
C GLN A 13 -3.99 -6.59 4.91
N CYS A 14 -3.69 -6.64 3.61
CA CYS A 14 -3.22 -5.46 2.88
C CYS A 14 -4.29 -4.36 2.89
N ALA A 15 -5.56 -4.70 2.66
CA ALA A 15 -6.67 -3.76 2.70
C ALA A 15 -6.84 -3.12 4.08
N VAL A 16 -6.74 -3.91 5.17
CA VAL A 16 -6.77 -3.41 6.55
C VAL A 16 -5.61 -2.45 6.81
N THR A 17 -4.39 -2.82 6.41
CA THR A 17 -3.20 -1.97 6.60
C THR A 17 -3.33 -0.63 5.88
N ILE A 18 -3.80 -0.63 4.62
CA ILE A 18 -4.04 0.60 3.86
C ILE A 18 -5.14 1.42 4.52
N THR A 19 -6.27 0.80 4.86
CA THR A 19 -7.40 1.47 5.52
C THR A 19 -6.98 2.16 6.81
N GLN A 20 -6.22 1.45 7.65
CA GLN A 20 -5.72 1.97 8.91
C GLN A 20 -4.77 3.15 8.68
N LYS A 21 -3.82 3.03 7.75
CA LYS A 21 -2.89 4.10 7.39
C LYS A 21 -3.63 5.37 6.94
N GLU A 22 -4.56 5.24 6.00
CA GLU A 22 -5.26 6.39 5.42
C GLU A 22 -6.25 7.03 6.40
N LEU A 23 -6.96 6.24 7.21
CA LEU A 23 -7.85 6.78 8.24
C LEU A 23 -7.09 7.40 9.42
N MET A 24 -5.95 6.84 9.82
CA MET A 24 -5.09 7.47 10.83
C MET A 24 -4.54 8.82 10.36
N GLN A 25 -4.22 8.94 9.07
CA GLN A 25 -3.63 10.15 8.51
C GLN A 25 -4.68 11.24 8.22
N HIS A 26 -5.84 10.84 7.69
CA HIS A 26 -6.80 11.79 7.13
C HIS A 26 -8.15 11.82 7.84
N ASN A 27 -8.47 10.78 8.63
CA ASN A 27 -9.78 10.56 9.24
C ASN A 27 -10.96 10.79 8.28
N ASN A 28 -10.83 10.34 7.02
CA ASN A 28 -11.81 10.58 5.97
C ASN A 28 -12.06 9.28 5.17
N PRO A 29 -13.29 8.71 5.21
CA PRO A 29 -13.61 7.45 4.56
C PRO A 29 -13.60 7.55 3.02
N GLU A 30 -13.89 8.71 2.43
CA GLU A 30 -13.84 8.91 0.98
C GLU A 30 -12.40 8.93 0.44
N ILE A 31 -11.48 9.54 1.19
CA ILE A 31 -10.05 9.48 0.88
C ILE A 31 -9.57 8.03 0.99
N CYS A 32 -9.93 7.35 2.08
CA CYS A 32 -9.57 5.96 2.31
C CYS A 32 -10.08 5.02 1.19
N SER A 33 -11.35 5.16 0.78
CA SER A 33 -11.92 4.31 -0.28
C SER A 33 -11.20 4.54 -1.63
N ARG A 34 -10.88 5.79 -1.95
CA ARG A 34 -10.14 6.14 -3.16
C ARG A 34 -8.72 5.58 -3.16
N GLU A 35 -8.03 5.58 -2.02
CA GLU A 35 -6.69 4.98 -1.94
C GLU A 35 -6.71 3.46 -2.08
N LEU A 36 -7.72 2.77 -1.54
CA LEU A 36 -7.89 1.33 -1.77
C LEU A 36 -8.06 1.01 -3.26
N VAL A 37 -8.87 1.80 -3.98
CA VAL A 37 -9.04 1.68 -5.44
C VAL A 37 -7.70 1.92 -6.16
N ARG A 38 -6.97 2.99 -5.80
CA ARG A 38 -5.66 3.28 -6.39
C ARG A 38 -4.65 2.17 -6.18
N GLU A 39 -4.61 1.58 -4.99
CA GLU A 39 -3.70 0.48 -4.68
C GLU A 39 -4.05 -0.80 -5.48
N ALA A 40 -5.32 -1.07 -5.76
CA ALA A 40 -5.70 -2.17 -6.66
C ALA A 40 -5.33 -1.89 -8.12
N LEU A 41 -5.52 -0.66 -8.61
CA LEU A 41 -5.10 -0.26 -9.95
C LEU A 41 -3.58 -0.38 -10.13
N LYS A 42 -2.78 0.02 -9.13
CA LYS A 42 -1.32 -0.17 -9.14
C LYS A 42 -0.90 -1.64 -9.20
N ARG A 43 -1.77 -2.56 -8.78
CA ARG A 43 -1.57 -4.01 -8.85
C ARG A 43 -2.14 -4.62 -10.13
N ASN A 44 -2.53 -3.78 -11.09
CA ASN A 44 -3.03 -4.16 -12.41
C ASN A 44 -4.30 -5.01 -12.35
N THR A 45 -5.25 -4.66 -11.47
CA THR A 45 -6.60 -5.22 -11.61
C THR A 45 -7.18 -4.79 -12.96
N CYS A 46 -7.84 -5.73 -13.63
CA CYS A 46 -8.51 -5.51 -14.91
C CYS A 46 -10.03 -5.42 -14.77
N ASP A 47 -10.54 -5.51 -13.54
CA ASP A 47 -11.98 -5.51 -13.26
C ASP A 47 -12.47 -4.12 -12.82
N ASN A 48 -13.79 -3.94 -12.80
CA ASN A 48 -14.43 -2.79 -12.21
C ASN A 48 -14.23 -2.79 -10.70
N LEU A 49 -13.95 -1.61 -10.15
CA LEU A 49 -13.66 -1.44 -8.73
C LEU A 49 -14.77 -0.68 -8.02
N THR A 50 -15.29 -1.28 -6.95
CA THR A 50 -16.18 -0.63 -5.99
C THR A 50 -15.69 -0.90 -4.59
N VAL A 51 -15.52 0.15 -3.79
CA VAL A 51 -15.09 0.08 -2.38
C VAL A 51 -15.97 0.97 -1.53
N VAL A 52 -16.50 0.44 -0.44
CA VAL A 52 -17.28 1.17 0.57
C VAL A 52 -16.55 1.10 1.90
N VAL A 53 -16.20 2.26 2.46
CA VAL A 53 -15.61 2.41 3.80
C VAL A 53 -16.67 3.00 4.72
N VAL A 54 -16.92 2.34 5.85
CA VAL A 54 -17.87 2.78 6.87
C VAL A 54 -17.10 2.95 8.18
N CYS A 55 -17.12 4.17 8.74
CA CYS A 55 -16.55 4.47 10.04
C CYS A 55 -17.63 4.38 11.11
N PHE A 56 -17.44 3.52 12.11
CA PHE A 56 -18.38 3.37 13.23
C PHE A 56 -18.16 4.40 14.35
N SER A 57 -17.06 5.14 14.31
CA SER A 57 -16.76 6.29 15.16
C SER A 57 -16.35 7.46 14.28
N SER A 58 -16.56 8.68 14.80
CA SER A 58 -16.05 9.91 14.16
C SER A 58 -14.59 10.18 14.49
N ASP A 59 -14.06 9.57 15.55
CA ASP A 59 -12.67 9.72 15.96
C ASP A 59 -11.74 8.90 15.06
N PRO A 60 -10.51 9.40 14.79
CA PRO A 60 -9.53 8.65 14.02
C PRO A 60 -9.13 7.35 14.73
N PRO A 61 -8.73 6.30 13.98
CA PRO A 61 -8.21 5.08 14.58
C PRO A 61 -6.99 5.40 15.47
N PRO A 62 -6.80 4.66 16.57
CA PRO A 62 -5.64 4.85 17.44
C PRO A 62 -4.34 4.65 16.65
N SER A 63 -3.34 5.47 16.99
CA SER A 63 -2.00 5.38 16.42
C SER A 63 -1.36 4.05 16.81
N ILE A 64 -1.42 3.08 15.92
CA ILE A 64 -0.71 1.81 16.04
C ILE A 64 0.49 1.87 15.10
N GLU A 65 1.66 1.43 15.57
CA GLU A 65 2.80 1.23 14.68
C GLU A 65 2.44 0.17 13.64
N ILE A 66 2.05 0.61 12.45
CA ILE A 66 1.85 -0.29 11.32
C ILE A 66 3.22 -0.92 11.02
N PRO A 67 3.37 -2.26 11.13
CA PRO A 67 4.62 -2.92 10.83
C PRO A 67 5.01 -2.57 9.40
N ARG A 68 5.99 -1.70 9.24
CA ARG A 68 6.54 -1.41 7.92
C ARG A 68 7.10 -2.72 7.41
N THR A 69 6.65 -3.17 6.24
CA THR A 69 7.31 -4.24 5.49
C THR A 69 8.73 -3.77 5.17
N ARG A 70 9.65 -3.97 6.13
CA ARG A 70 11.07 -3.79 5.93
C ARG A 70 11.51 -4.95 5.07
N VAL A 71 11.51 -4.74 3.76
CA VAL A 71 12.33 -5.59 2.90
C VAL A 71 13.76 -5.38 3.38
N ARG A 72 14.39 -6.44 3.90
CA ARG A 72 15.81 -6.40 4.27
C ARG A 72 16.60 -6.28 2.97
N ARG A 73 16.77 -5.04 2.49
CA ARG A 73 17.56 -4.75 1.29
C ARG A 73 19.04 -4.87 1.65
N SER A 74 19.54 -6.10 1.66
CA SER A 74 20.98 -6.37 1.68
C SER A 74 21.46 -6.50 0.24
N ILE A 75 22.44 -5.67 -0.14
CA ILE A 75 23.16 -5.83 -1.40
C ILE A 75 24.41 -6.65 -1.08
N SER A 76 24.72 -7.67 -1.89
CA SER A 76 25.98 -8.39 -1.75
C SER A 76 27.16 -7.49 -2.09
N LEU A 77 28.36 -7.81 -1.60
CA LEU A 77 29.57 -7.06 -1.97
C LEU A 77 29.77 -7.02 -3.50
N GLU A 78 29.48 -8.14 -4.17
CA GLU A 78 29.50 -8.24 -5.63
C GLU A 78 28.47 -7.32 -6.29
N GLY A 79 27.22 -7.32 -5.80
CA GLY A 79 26.16 -6.44 -6.31
C GLY A 79 26.50 -4.96 -6.13
N LEU A 80 27.23 -4.61 -5.05
CA LEU A 80 27.70 -3.25 -4.81
C LEU A 80 28.80 -2.85 -5.81
N HIS A 81 29.72 -3.76 -6.13
CA HIS A 81 30.78 -3.53 -7.12
C HIS A 81 30.21 -3.33 -8.53
N ILE A 82 29.23 -4.14 -8.92
CA ILE A 82 28.52 -4.00 -10.20
C ILE A 82 27.80 -2.65 -10.28
N LEU A 83 27.10 -2.26 -9.22
CA LEU A 83 26.39 -0.97 -9.18
C LEU A 83 27.36 0.21 -9.31
N LYS A 84 28.51 0.13 -8.63
CA LYS A 84 29.56 1.15 -8.74
C LYS A 84 30.06 1.28 -10.18
N GLY A 85 30.39 0.16 -10.83
CA GLY A 85 30.85 0.16 -12.22
C GLY A 85 29.84 0.79 -13.18
N ALA A 86 28.54 0.49 -12.99
CA ALA A 86 27.46 1.05 -13.81
C ALA A 86 27.23 2.56 -13.62
N LEU A 87 27.48 3.08 -12.42
CA LEU A 87 27.40 4.52 -12.14
C LEU A 87 28.61 5.27 -12.68
N ASP A 88 29.80 4.67 -12.55
CA ASP A 88 31.05 5.24 -13.04
C ASP A 88 31.13 5.28 -14.59
N THR A 89 30.32 4.48 -15.30
CA THR A 89 30.25 4.50 -16.78
C THR A 89 29.29 5.54 -17.37
N ASN A 90 28.50 6.24 -16.54
CA ASN A 90 27.52 7.25 -16.97
C ASN A 90 27.98 8.70 -16.71
N ILE A 91 29.28 8.91 -16.47
CA ILE A 91 29.97 10.21 -16.41
C ILE A 91 31.05 10.22 -17.50
#